data_AF-C7AR62-F1
#
_entry.id   AF-C7AR62-F1
#
_cell.length_a   1.000
_cell.length_b   1.000
_cell.length_c   1.000
_cell.angle_alpha   90.00
_cell.angle_beta   90.00
_cell.angle_gamma   90.00
#
_symmetry.space_group_name_H-M   'P 1'
#
loop_
_entity.id
_entity.type
_entity.pdbx_description
1 polymer ?
#
loop_
_entity_poly.entity_id
_entity_poly.type
_entity_poly.pdbx_seq_one_letter_code
_entity_poly.pdbx_strand_id
1 'polypeptide(L)'
;VVRKEAESCDCLQGFQLTHSMGGGTGAGMGTLLISKIREEYPDRIMSTYSVIPSPKVSDTVVEPYNATLSLHQLVENADMCFTLDNEALYDICQRTLKLQNPTYGDLNHLVSAAMAGATCSLRFPGQLNCDLRKLAVNLVPFPRLHFFMPGFAPLTSRAAASFRTMTVPELTQQIFDAKNMMCAADPRHGRYLTCACMFRGRMSTKEVDEQMVSVVNKNSTYFVEWIPNNVKASICDIPPQGMRMAATFVGNSTS
;
A
#
# COMPACT_ATOMS: atom_id res chain seq x y z
N VAL A 1 -9.78 13.47 22.67
CA VAL A 1 -8.45 12.82 22.54
C VAL A 1 -7.75 13.29 21.28
N VAL A 2 -8.31 13.08 20.07
CA VAL A 2 -7.69 13.51 18.80
C VAL A 2 -7.24 14.98 18.81
N ARG A 3 -8.10 15.92 19.23
CA ARG A 3 -7.75 17.35 19.34
C ARG A 3 -6.56 17.61 20.26
N LYS A 4 -6.50 16.94 21.40
CA LYS A 4 -5.39 17.07 22.37
C LYS A 4 -4.05 16.64 21.76
N GLU A 5 -4.04 15.53 21.01
CA GLU A 5 -2.84 15.04 20.32
C GLU A 5 -2.50 15.90 19.09
N ALA A 6 -3.49 16.50 18.43
CA ALA A 6 -3.23 17.45 17.34
C ALA A 6 -2.58 18.74 17.86
N GLU A 7 -3.03 19.25 19.02
CA GLU A 7 -2.46 20.43 19.68
C GLU A 7 -1.08 20.18 20.30
N SER A 8 -0.73 18.93 20.63
CA SER A 8 0.61 18.57 21.12
C SER A 8 1.65 18.42 20.02
N CYS A 9 1.25 18.43 18.74
CA CYS A 9 2.16 18.35 17.60
C CYS A 9 2.62 19.74 17.14
N ASP A 10 3.93 19.92 16.93
CA ASP A 10 4.48 21.17 16.37
C ASP A 10 3.96 21.44 14.94
N CYS A 11 3.89 20.40 14.11
CA CYS A 11 3.36 20.50 12.75
C CYS A 11 2.70 19.19 12.30
N LEU A 12 1.38 19.10 12.47
CA LEU A 12 0.60 17.93 12.09
C LEU A 12 0.55 17.76 10.57
N GLN A 13 1.02 16.63 10.03
CA GLN A 13 0.94 16.36 8.59
C GLN A 13 -0.44 15.85 8.15
N GLY A 14 -1.05 14.99 8.97
CA GLY A 14 -2.24 14.24 8.58
C GLY A 14 -2.65 13.20 9.61
N PHE A 15 -3.66 12.42 9.25
CA PHE A 15 -4.20 11.33 10.06
C PHE A 15 -4.09 10.02 9.29
N GLN A 16 -3.79 8.95 10.02
CA GLN A 16 -3.76 7.59 9.49
C GLN A 16 -4.79 6.74 10.23
N LEU A 17 -5.79 6.21 9.53
CA LEU A 17 -6.77 5.29 10.09
C LEU A 17 -6.54 3.87 9.58
N THR A 18 -6.44 2.91 10.50
CA THR A 18 -6.48 1.47 10.19
C THR A 18 -7.84 0.91 10.59
N HIS A 19 -8.59 0.39 9.63
CA HIS A 19 -9.92 -0.16 9.90
C HIS A 19 -10.28 -1.30 8.93
N SER A 20 -11.29 -2.09 9.29
CA SER A 20 -11.88 -3.09 8.41
C SER A 20 -13.20 -2.59 7.85
N MET A 21 -13.46 -2.85 6.57
CA MET A 21 -14.71 -2.45 5.92
C MET A 21 -15.82 -3.49 6.08
N GLY A 22 -15.50 -4.72 6.49
CA GLY A 22 -16.47 -5.79 6.68
C GLY A 22 -17.26 -5.70 8.00
N GLY A 23 -16.63 -5.20 9.08
CA GLY A 23 -17.25 -5.14 10.40
C GLY A 23 -18.06 -3.86 10.64
N GLY A 24 -19.05 -3.90 11.53
CA GLY A 24 -19.91 -2.72 11.81
C GLY A 24 -19.15 -1.53 12.43
N THR A 25 -18.27 -1.77 13.40
CA THR A 25 -17.54 -0.70 14.09
C THR A 25 -16.46 -0.07 13.21
N GLY A 26 -15.62 -0.89 12.59
CA GLY A 26 -14.54 -0.41 11.72
C GLY A 26 -15.09 0.40 10.55
N ALA A 27 -16.12 -0.13 9.89
CA ALA A 27 -16.72 0.46 8.72
C ALA A 27 -17.57 1.70 9.09
N GLY A 28 -18.55 1.56 9.99
CA GLY A 28 -19.48 2.63 10.35
C GLY A 28 -18.86 3.72 11.23
N MET A 29 -18.24 3.35 12.36
CA MET A 29 -17.63 4.34 13.26
C MET A 29 -16.36 4.93 12.64
N GLY A 30 -15.56 4.13 11.91
CA GLY A 30 -14.35 4.62 11.24
C GLY A 30 -14.65 5.69 10.20
N THR A 31 -15.66 5.48 9.35
CA THR A 31 -16.05 6.48 8.35
C THR A 31 -16.67 7.74 8.96
N LEU A 32 -17.46 7.59 10.03
CA LEU A 32 -17.97 8.74 10.80
C LEU A 32 -16.82 9.58 11.39
N LEU A 33 -15.81 8.92 11.96
CA LEU A 33 -14.62 9.61 12.49
C LEU A 33 -13.86 10.35 11.40
N ILE A 34 -13.67 9.73 10.23
CA ILE A 34 -13.00 10.38 9.09
C ILE A 34 -13.74 11.65 8.68
N SER A 35 -15.07 11.58 8.54
CA SER A 35 -15.90 12.74 8.20
C SER A 35 -15.74 13.87 9.22
N LYS A 36 -15.79 13.55 10.53
CA LYS A 36 -15.61 14.56 11.59
C LYS A 36 -14.21 15.14 11.66
N ILE A 37 -13.17 14.34 11.40
CA ILE A 37 -11.80 14.84 11.32
C ILE A 37 -11.63 15.73 10.08
N ARG A 38 -12.26 15.39 8.95
CA ARG A 38 -12.21 16.21 7.73
C ARG A 38 -12.92 17.55 7.89
N GLU A 39 -14.03 17.59 8.65
CA GLU A 39 -14.70 18.84 9.03
C GLU A 39 -13.80 19.75 9.90
N GLU A 40 -13.09 19.19 10.88
CA GLU A 40 -12.26 19.97 11.82
C GLU A 40 -10.88 20.32 11.26
N TYR A 41 -10.29 19.46 10.42
CA TYR A 41 -8.94 19.58 9.87
C TYR A 41 -8.93 19.42 8.33
N PRO A 42 -9.56 20.34 7.57
CA PRO A 42 -9.74 20.20 6.13
C PRO A 42 -8.42 20.18 5.34
N ASP A 43 -7.39 20.90 5.81
CA ASP A 43 -6.11 21.03 5.11
C ASP A 43 -5.14 19.87 5.35
N ARG A 44 -5.50 18.92 6.23
CA ARG A 44 -4.64 17.81 6.64
C ARG A 44 -4.93 16.56 5.81
N ILE A 45 -3.87 15.82 5.47
CA ILE A 45 -3.99 14.61 4.66
C ILE A 45 -4.68 13.52 5.48
N MET A 46 -5.73 12.90 4.91
CA MET A 46 -6.39 11.74 5.46
C MET A 46 -5.98 10.48 4.70
N SER A 47 -5.24 9.59 5.35
CA SER A 47 -4.82 8.31 4.80
C SER A 47 -5.49 7.16 5.54
N THR A 48 -6.01 6.17 4.82
CA THR A 48 -6.65 5.00 5.41
C THR A 48 -6.02 3.71 4.93
N TYR A 49 -5.79 2.77 5.83
CA TYR A 49 -5.48 1.37 5.52
C TYR A 49 -6.76 0.56 5.75
N SER A 50 -7.42 0.23 4.65
CA SER A 50 -8.77 -0.34 4.64
C SER A 50 -8.71 -1.80 4.26
N VAL A 51 -9.04 -2.67 5.22
CA VAL A 51 -9.11 -4.12 4.97
C VAL A 51 -10.45 -4.45 4.32
N ILE A 52 -10.40 -4.94 3.08
CA ILE A 52 -11.55 -5.39 2.30
C ILE A 52 -11.93 -6.80 2.75
N PRO A 53 -13.22 -7.05 3.04
CA PRO A 53 -13.70 -8.39 3.37
C PRO A 53 -13.57 -9.34 2.18
N SER A 54 -13.38 -10.63 2.47
CA SER A 54 -13.40 -11.68 1.44
C SER A 54 -14.24 -12.87 1.93
N PRO A 55 -15.08 -13.46 1.05
CA PRO A 55 -15.83 -14.69 1.36
C PRO A 55 -14.96 -15.89 1.73
N LYS A 56 -13.67 -15.89 1.35
CA LYS A 56 -12.73 -16.97 1.71
C LYS A 56 -12.28 -16.92 3.17
N VAL A 57 -12.38 -15.76 3.80
CA VAL A 57 -11.81 -15.48 5.13
C VAL A 57 -12.90 -15.25 6.19
N SER A 58 -14.11 -14.85 5.77
CA SER A 58 -15.23 -14.60 6.67
C SER A 58 -16.56 -15.08 6.08
N ASP A 59 -17.37 -15.75 6.92
CA ASP A 59 -18.70 -16.25 6.57
C ASP A 59 -19.83 -15.21 6.80
N THR A 60 -19.46 -13.96 7.10
CA THR A 60 -20.43 -12.93 7.49
C THR A 60 -21.13 -12.34 6.26
N VAL A 61 -22.40 -12.70 6.07
CA VAL A 61 -23.20 -12.28 4.89
C VAL A 61 -23.48 -10.77 4.79
N VAL A 62 -23.28 -10.01 5.87
CA VAL A 62 -23.54 -8.56 5.91
C VAL A 62 -22.34 -7.70 5.51
N GLU A 63 -21.16 -8.31 5.32
CA GLU A 63 -19.94 -7.59 4.96
C GLU A 63 -20.04 -6.76 3.66
N PRO A 64 -20.71 -7.24 2.59
CA PRO A 64 -20.87 -6.45 1.37
C PRO A 64 -21.66 -5.15 1.60
N TYR A 65 -22.66 -5.17 2.48
CA TYR A 65 -23.44 -3.98 2.82
C TYR A 65 -22.56 -2.95 3.54
N ASN A 66 -21.81 -3.39 4.55
CA ASN A 66 -20.91 -2.53 5.32
C ASN A 66 -19.81 -1.94 4.44
N ALA A 67 -19.22 -2.75 3.56
CA ALA A 67 -18.19 -2.31 2.63
C ALA A 67 -18.73 -1.28 1.64
N THR A 68 -19.91 -1.51 1.05
CA THR A 68 -20.53 -0.59 0.08
C THR A 68 -20.81 0.78 0.70
N LEU A 69 -21.43 0.80 1.89
CA LEU A 69 -21.72 2.05 2.60
C LEU A 69 -20.45 2.80 2.99
N SER A 70 -19.41 2.08 3.39
CA SER A 70 -18.16 2.69 3.85
C SER A 70 -17.32 3.21 2.70
N LEU A 71 -17.30 2.51 1.56
CA LEU A 71 -16.64 2.96 0.34
C LEU A 71 -17.19 4.30 -0.13
N HIS A 72 -18.51 4.50 -0.07
CA HIS A 72 -19.12 5.79 -0.42
C HIS A 72 -18.54 6.94 0.41
N GLN A 73 -18.37 6.75 1.72
CA GLN A 73 -17.79 7.75 2.61
C GLN A 73 -16.28 7.95 2.38
N LEU A 74 -15.54 6.88 2.07
CA LEU A 74 -14.10 6.95 1.78
C LEU A 74 -13.80 7.67 0.46
N VAL A 75 -14.67 7.54 -0.54
CA VAL A 75 -14.52 8.23 -1.83
C VAL A 75 -14.53 9.75 -1.66
N GLU A 76 -15.26 10.28 -0.68
CA GLU A 76 -15.43 11.72 -0.50
C GLU A 76 -14.51 12.31 0.57
N ASN A 77 -14.22 11.56 1.64
CA ASN A 77 -13.56 12.10 2.82
C ASN A 77 -12.10 11.67 3.01
N ALA A 78 -11.61 10.65 2.29
CA ALA A 78 -10.21 10.22 2.37
C ALA A 78 -9.41 10.77 1.17
N ASP A 79 -8.15 11.13 1.41
CA ASP A 79 -7.24 11.57 0.33
C ASP A 79 -6.44 10.39 -0.25
N MET A 80 -6.19 9.34 0.56
CA MET A 80 -5.46 8.15 0.15
C MET A 80 -6.02 6.90 0.84
N CYS A 81 -6.39 5.89 0.05
CA CYS A 81 -6.94 4.64 0.55
C CYS A 81 -6.06 3.47 0.11
N PHE A 82 -5.29 2.90 1.03
CA PHE A 82 -4.57 1.65 0.79
C PHE A 82 -5.54 0.48 0.96
N THR A 83 -5.86 -0.22 -0.14
CA THR A 83 -6.78 -1.35 -0.13
C THR A 83 -6.03 -2.64 0.18
N LEU A 84 -6.39 -3.28 1.28
CA LEU A 84 -5.79 -4.54 1.73
C LEU A 84 -6.85 -5.62 1.64
N ASP A 85 -6.70 -6.56 0.73
CA ASP A 85 -7.67 -7.61 0.51
C ASP A 85 -7.26 -8.88 1.25
N ASN A 86 -8.14 -9.35 2.13
CA ASN A 86 -7.95 -10.61 2.84
C ASN A 86 -7.80 -11.81 1.90
N GLU A 87 -8.45 -11.78 0.73
CA GLU A 87 -8.30 -12.83 -0.28
C GLU A 87 -6.88 -12.91 -0.82
N ALA A 88 -6.32 -11.77 -1.23
CA ALA A 88 -4.97 -11.70 -1.78
C ALA A 88 -3.92 -12.04 -0.72
N LEU A 89 -4.09 -11.54 0.50
CA LEU A 89 -3.21 -11.85 1.63
C LEU A 89 -3.20 -13.35 1.95
N TYR A 90 -4.38 -13.99 1.92
CA TYR A 90 -4.49 -15.44 2.13
C TYR A 90 -3.82 -16.23 1.00
N ASP A 91 -4.07 -15.84 -0.26
CA ASP A 91 -3.45 -16.45 -1.44
C ASP A 91 -1.91 -16.31 -1.41
N ILE A 92 -1.37 -15.16 -0.99
CA ILE A 92 0.08 -14.95 -0.79
C ILE A 92 0.63 -15.90 0.28
N CYS A 93 -0.02 -15.99 1.45
CA CYS A 93 0.41 -16.86 2.54
C CYS A 93 0.43 -18.34 2.11
N GLN A 94 -0.59 -18.78 1.39
CA GLN A 94 -0.74 -20.17 1.00
C GLN A 94 0.16 -20.54 -0.19
N ARG A 95 0.14 -19.75 -1.27
CA ARG A 95 0.84 -20.07 -2.52
C ARG A 95 2.31 -19.66 -2.49
N THR A 96 2.62 -18.46 -2.01
CA THR A 96 3.97 -17.88 -2.05
C THR A 96 4.78 -18.28 -0.82
N LEU A 97 4.20 -18.14 0.39
CA LEU A 97 4.90 -18.48 1.64
C LEU A 97 4.79 -19.98 2.01
N LYS A 98 3.94 -20.74 1.32
CA LYS A 98 3.71 -22.19 1.51
C LYS A 98 3.23 -22.54 2.93
N LEU A 99 2.41 -21.68 3.53
CA LEU A 99 1.76 -21.94 4.81
C LEU A 99 0.49 -22.76 4.58
N GLN A 100 0.38 -23.93 5.21
CA GLN A 100 -0.78 -24.82 5.01
C GLN A 100 -2.07 -24.23 5.60
N ASN A 101 -1.98 -23.61 6.78
CA ASN A 101 -3.11 -22.98 7.48
C ASN A 101 -2.73 -21.54 7.89
N PRO A 102 -2.90 -20.54 6.99
CA PRO A 102 -2.64 -19.14 7.32
C PRO A 102 -3.52 -18.66 8.47
N THR A 103 -2.90 -18.03 9.47
CA THR A 103 -3.61 -17.41 10.59
C THR A 103 -3.71 -15.89 10.39
N TYR A 104 -4.62 -15.21 11.10
CA TYR A 104 -4.66 -13.74 11.10
C TYR A 104 -3.33 -13.10 11.51
N GLY A 105 -2.52 -13.78 12.34
CA GLY A 105 -1.17 -13.33 12.66
C GLY A 105 -0.25 -13.25 11.43
N ASP A 106 -0.36 -14.20 10.50
CA ASP A 106 0.42 -14.21 9.27
C ASP A 106 -0.04 -13.11 8.30
N LEU A 107 -1.36 -12.90 8.18
CA LEU A 107 -1.92 -11.81 7.37
C LEU A 107 -1.48 -10.45 7.93
N ASN A 108 -1.55 -10.27 9.25
CA ASN A 108 -1.13 -9.04 9.92
C ASN A 108 0.38 -8.78 9.77
N HIS A 109 1.20 -9.83 9.68
CA HIS A 109 2.61 -9.68 9.40
C HIS A 109 2.84 -9.06 8.01
N LEU A 110 2.11 -9.50 6.98
CA LEU A 110 2.17 -8.89 5.65
C LEU A 110 1.69 -7.43 5.64
N VAL A 111 0.54 -7.16 6.26
CA VAL A 111 -0.02 -5.80 6.35
C VAL A 111 0.95 -4.86 7.06
N SER A 112 1.52 -5.29 8.20
CA SER A 112 2.49 -4.47 8.93
C SER A 112 3.76 -4.17 8.13
N ALA A 113 4.23 -5.12 7.31
CA ALA A 113 5.37 -4.92 6.42
C ALA A 113 5.06 -3.86 5.34
N ALA A 114 3.89 -3.93 4.70
CA ALA A 114 3.46 -2.94 3.73
C ALA A 114 3.25 -1.55 4.35
N MET A 115 2.60 -1.46 5.51
CA MET A 115 2.43 -0.21 6.25
C MET A 115 3.77 0.41 6.66
N ALA A 116 4.71 -0.41 7.14
CA ALA A 116 6.05 0.03 7.49
C ALA A 116 6.83 0.52 6.26
N GLY A 117 6.62 -0.11 5.11
CA GLY A 117 7.17 0.34 3.82
C GLY A 117 6.61 1.69 3.39
N ALA A 118 5.27 1.81 3.35
CA ALA A 118 4.54 3.01 2.96
C ALA A 118 4.92 4.26 3.78
N THR A 119 5.18 4.08 5.07
CA THR A 119 5.53 5.16 6.01
C THR A 119 7.04 5.32 6.21
N CYS A 120 7.87 4.58 5.47
CA CYS A 120 9.31 4.55 5.71
C CYS A 120 9.97 5.92 5.54
N SER A 121 9.59 6.66 4.49
CA SER A 121 10.11 7.99 4.17
C SER A 121 9.75 9.07 5.18
N LEU A 122 8.77 8.81 6.06
CA LEU A 122 8.38 9.72 7.15
C LEU A 122 9.20 9.47 8.42
N ARG A 123 9.59 8.21 8.64
CA ARG A 123 10.22 7.75 9.89
C ARG A 123 11.74 7.78 9.83
N PHE A 124 12.30 7.67 8.62
CA PHE A 124 13.73 7.55 8.43
C PHE A 124 14.23 8.53 7.38
N PRO A 125 15.44 9.10 7.57
CA PRO A 125 16.10 9.85 6.52
C PRO A 125 16.51 8.89 5.40
N GLY A 126 16.01 9.13 4.20
CA GLY A 126 16.45 8.48 2.98
C GLY A 126 17.13 9.44 2.01
N GLN A 127 17.79 8.87 1.01
CA GLN A 127 18.41 9.61 -0.09
C GLN A 127 17.35 10.31 -0.95
N LEU A 128 16.16 9.69 -1.08
CA LEU A 128 15.04 10.24 -1.83
C LEU A 128 13.74 10.07 -1.04
N ASN A 129 13.34 11.13 -0.33
CA ASN A 129 12.18 11.11 0.56
C ASN A 129 10.89 11.58 -0.15
N CYS A 130 9.79 10.94 0.24
CA CYS A 130 8.43 11.28 -0.16
C CYS A 130 7.59 11.48 1.10
N ASP A 131 7.17 12.72 1.37
CA ASP A 131 6.20 13.00 2.45
C ASP A 131 4.79 12.54 2.04
N LEU A 132 3.84 12.47 2.98
CA LEU A 132 2.48 12.01 2.71
C LEU A 132 1.76 12.86 1.65
N ARG A 133 1.99 14.17 1.64
CA ARG A 133 1.36 15.09 0.69
C ARG A 133 1.94 14.90 -0.71
N LYS A 134 3.26 14.76 -0.81
CA LYS A 134 3.99 14.47 -2.05
C LYS A 134 3.61 13.09 -2.59
N LEU A 135 3.35 12.12 -1.72
CA LEU A 135 2.82 10.82 -2.11
C LEU A 135 1.43 10.99 -2.72
N ALA A 136 0.52 11.69 -2.03
CA ALA A 136 -0.84 11.94 -2.51
C ALA A 136 -0.84 12.68 -3.86
N VAL A 137 -0.07 13.77 -3.99
CA VAL A 137 0.00 14.57 -5.23
C VAL A 137 0.57 13.77 -6.41
N ASN A 138 1.52 12.88 -6.17
CA ASN A 138 2.10 12.06 -7.24
C ASN A 138 1.22 10.85 -7.62
N LEU A 139 0.45 10.31 -6.68
CA LEU A 139 -0.32 9.09 -6.90
C LEU A 139 -1.80 9.33 -7.24
N VAL A 140 -2.37 10.48 -6.90
CA VAL A 140 -3.79 10.77 -7.11
C VAL A 140 -3.95 11.78 -8.26
N PRO A 141 -4.11 11.33 -9.52
CA PRO A 141 -4.37 12.23 -10.63
C PRO A 141 -5.79 12.80 -10.59
N PHE A 142 -6.74 12.05 -10.02
CA PHE A 142 -8.15 12.45 -9.91
C PHE A 142 -8.65 12.23 -8.47
N PRO A 143 -9.36 13.20 -7.86
CA PRO A 143 -9.70 13.16 -6.43
C PRO A 143 -10.49 11.94 -5.96
N ARG A 144 -11.24 11.26 -6.84
CA ARG A 144 -12.02 10.05 -6.50
C ARG A 144 -11.28 8.74 -6.79
N LEU A 145 -10.14 8.82 -7.47
CA LEU A 145 -9.31 7.67 -7.86
C LEU A 145 -8.07 7.63 -6.98
N HIS A 146 -8.30 7.47 -5.68
CA HIS A 146 -7.28 7.44 -4.62
C HIS A 146 -7.22 6.10 -3.88
N PHE A 147 -7.75 5.05 -4.49
CA PHE A 147 -7.63 3.68 -4.01
C PHE A 147 -6.37 3.05 -4.60
N PHE A 148 -5.46 2.64 -3.72
CA PHE A 148 -4.16 2.10 -4.11
C PHE A 148 -4.07 0.63 -3.79
N MET A 149 -3.45 -0.11 -4.70
CA MET A 149 -3.05 -1.49 -4.56
C MET A 149 -1.64 -1.54 -3.97
N PRO A 150 -1.47 -1.90 -2.69
CA PRO A 150 -0.17 -2.08 -2.10
C PRO A 150 0.41 -3.44 -2.49
N GLY A 151 1.74 -3.50 -2.59
CA GLY A 151 2.51 -4.72 -2.79
C GLY A 151 3.77 -4.69 -1.94
N PHE A 152 4.32 -5.87 -1.65
CA PHE A 152 5.56 -5.98 -0.87
C PHE A 152 6.49 -7.02 -1.47
N ALA A 153 7.77 -6.72 -1.47
CA ALA A 153 8.84 -7.64 -1.79
C ALA A 153 10.03 -7.42 -0.82
N PRO A 154 10.78 -8.47 -0.45
CA PRO A 154 10.62 -9.84 -0.90
C PRO A 154 9.53 -10.61 -0.12
N LEU A 155 8.76 -11.42 -0.83
CA LEU A 155 7.91 -12.45 -0.23
C LEU A 155 8.63 -13.79 -0.36
N THR A 156 9.38 -14.15 0.66
CA THR A 156 10.10 -15.43 0.75
C THR A 156 9.64 -16.22 1.96
N SER A 157 9.46 -17.54 1.79
CA SER A 157 9.17 -18.41 2.91
C SER A 157 10.35 -18.43 3.90
N ARG A 158 10.08 -18.65 5.18
CA ARG A 158 11.13 -18.69 6.24
C ARG A 158 12.26 -19.67 5.92
N ALA A 159 11.95 -20.77 5.23
CA ALA A 159 12.93 -21.78 4.82
C ALA A 159 13.81 -21.33 3.64
N ALA A 160 13.30 -20.48 2.75
CA ALA A 160 14.02 -20.00 1.56
C ALA A 160 14.77 -18.67 1.79
N ALA A 161 14.40 -17.93 2.85
CA ALA A 161 14.95 -16.61 3.15
C ALA A 161 16.48 -16.61 3.35
N SER A 162 17.05 -17.68 3.91
CA SER A 162 18.49 -17.81 4.16
C SER A 162 19.33 -18.03 2.90
N PHE A 163 18.72 -18.57 1.84
CA PHE A 163 19.41 -19.02 0.63
C PHE A 163 19.29 -18.05 -0.54
N ARG A 164 18.37 -17.08 -0.47
CA ARG A 164 18.09 -16.15 -1.57
C ARG A 164 18.69 -14.78 -1.31
N THR A 165 19.75 -14.45 -2.03
CA THR A 165 20.26 -13.07 -2.11
C THR A 165 19.38 -12.28 -3.07
N MET A 166 18.54 -11.39 -2.52
CA MET A 166 17.75 -10.48 -3.36
C MET A 166 18.65 -9.42 -3.99
N THR A 167 18.41 -9.12 -5.26
CA THR A 167 19.04 -8.03 -6.01
C THR A 167 18.00 -6.96 -6.36
N VAL A 168 18.42 -5.75 -6.74
CA VAL A 168 17.48 -4.68 -7.14
C VAL A 168 16.60 -5.13 -8.33
N PRO A 169 17.14 -5.73 -9.41
CA PRO A 169 16.29 -6.23 -10.51
C PRO A 169 15.26 -7.27 -10.07
N GLU A 170 15.64 -8.20 -9.19
CA GLU A 170 14.70 -9.20 -8.67
C GLU A 170 13.59 -8.57 -7.81
N LEU A 171 13.93 -7.59 -6.96
CA LEU A 171 12.94 -6.85 -6.18
C LEU A 171 11.98 -6.12 -7.11
N THR A 172 12.49 -5.41 -8.11
CA THR A 172 11.69 -4.67 -9.08
C THR A 172 10.78 -5.62 -9.87
N GLN A 173 11.25 -6.81 -10.26
CA GLN A 173 10.38 -7.79 -10.92
C GLN A 173 9.30 -8.33 -9.99
N GLN A 174 9.63 -8.62 -8.72
CA GLN A 174 8.66 -9.12 -7.76
C GLN A 174 7.57 -8.09 -7.45
N ILE A 175 7.89 -6.81 -7.28
CA ILE A 175 6.88 -5.81 -6.89
C ILE A 175 5.83 -5.56 -7.98
N PHE A 176 6.14 -5.82 -9.25
CA PHE A 176 5.18 -5.74 -10.36
C PHE A 176 4.51 -7.09 -10.69
N ASP A 177 4.83 -8.16 -9.97
CA ASP A 177 4.15 -9.45 -10.12
C ASP A 177 2.76 -9.39 -9.47
N ALA A 178 1.74 -9.82 -10.19
CA ALA A 178 0.35 -9.86 -9.73
C ALA A 178 0.20 -10.69 -8.44
N LYS A 179 1.05 -11.72 -8.27
CA LYS A 179 1.05 -12.59 -7.09
C LYS A 179 1.50 -11.92 -5.80
N ASN A 180 2.16 -10.77 -5.89
CA ASN A 180 2.68 -10.04 -4.73
C ASN A 180 1.83 -8.82 -4.37
N MET A 181 0.74 -8.59 -5.11
CA MET A 181 -0.24 -7.56 -4.79
C MET A 181 -1.07 -8.01 -3.60
N MET A 182 -1.29 -7.10 -2.66
CA MET A 182 -2.15 -7.32 -1.48
C MET A 182 -3.61 -6.97 -1.75
N CYS A 183 -3.99 -6.83 -3.02
CA CYS A 183 -5.37 -6.63 -3.47
C CYS A 183 -5.70 -7.73 -4.48
N ALA A 184 -6.90 -8.33 -4.43
CA ALA A 184 -7.28 -9.44 -5.30
C ALA A 184 -7.70 -8.94 -6.70
N ALA A 185 -6.81 -8.20 -7.34
CA ALA A 185 -6.97 -7.69 -8.70
C ALA A 185 -5.71 -8.01 -9.49
N ASP A 186 -5.88 -8.50 -10.73
CA ASP A 186 -4.76 -8.68 -11.64
C ASP A 186 -4.46 -7.35 -12.34
N PRO A 187 -3.30 -6.73 -12.10
CA PRO A 187 -2.96 -5.45 -12.73
C PRO A 187 -2.88 -5.51 -14.25
N ARG A 188 -2.77 -6.71 -14.84
CA ARG A 188 -2.70 -6.92 -16.29
C ARG A 188 -4.05 -6.71 -16.99
N HIS A 189 -5.17 -6.77 -16.25
CA HIS A 189 -6.49 -6.47 -16.80
C HIS A 189 -6.79 -4.97 -16.85
N GLY A 190 -5.94 -4.15 -16.22
CA GLY A 190 -6.07 -2.70 -16.19
C GLY A 190 -4.85 -1.98 -16.76
N ARG A 191 -4.78 -0.68 -16.49
CA ARG A 191 -3.59 0.13 -16.70
C ARG A 191 -3.27 0.90 -15.42
N TYR A 192 -1.99 1.02 -15.13
CA TYR A 192 -1.49 1.87 -14.06
C TYR A 192 -1.60 3.34 -14.46
N LEU A 193 -2.36 4.10 -13.67
CA LEU A 193 -2.38 5.56 -13.73
C LEU A 193 -1.06 6.10 -13.20
N THR A 194 -0.70 5.70 -11.97
CA THR A 194 0.50 6.15 -11.26
C THR A 194 1.01 5.02 -10.35
N CYS A 195 2.31 4.98 -10.11
CA CYS A 195 2.93 4.01 -9.20
C CYS A 195 4.01 4.66 -8.33
N ALA A 196 4.13 4.21 -7.10
CA ALA A 196 5.24 4.54 -6.21
C ALA A 196 5.93 3.26 -5.73
N CYS A 197 7.25 3.23 -5.84
CA CYS A 197 8.09 2.15 -5.37
C CYS A 197 9.01 2.69 -4.26
N MET A 198 8.91 2.12 -3.07
CA MET A 198 9.68 2.52 -1.90
C MET A 198 10.69 1.43 -1.59
N PHE A 199 11.93 1.67 -1.99
CA PHE A 199 13.04 0.77 -1.76
C PHE A 199 13.70 1.07 -0.42
N ARG A 200 14.11 0.01 0.28
CA ARG A 200 14.74 0.05 1.59
C ARG A 200 16.00 -0.79 1.60
N GLY A 201 17.06 -0.25 2.20
CA GLY A 201 18.40 -0.84 2.26
C GLY A 201 19.40 -0.06 1.41
N ARG A 202 20.69 -0.37 1.60
CA ARG A 202 21.78 0.29 0.87
C ARG A 202 21.82 -0.23 -0.57
N MET A 203 21.47 0.63 -1.52
CA MET A 203 21.47 0.32 -2.95
C MET A 203 21.86 1.54 -3.78
N SER A 204 22.23 1.30 -5.04
CA SER A 204 22.57 2.36 -5.98
C SER A 204 21.29 3.01 -6.54
N THR A 205 21.15 4.32 -6.37
CA THR A 205 20.05 5.11 -6.96
C THR A 205 19.95 4.92 -8.46
N LYS A 206 21.11 4.92 -9.15
CA LYS A 206 21.20 4.70 -10.59
C LYS A 206 20.64 3.34 -11.01
N GLU A 207 20.96 2.28 -10.27
CA GLU A 207 20.47 0.94 -10.59
C GLU A 207 18.95 0.84 -10.43
N VAL A 208 18.41 1.44 -9.38
CA VAL A 208 16.95 1.51 -9.16
C VAL A 208 16.28 2.24 -10.33
N ASP A 209 16.76 3.42 -10.70
CA ASP A 209 16.17 4.20 -11.79
C ASP A 209 16.22 3.46 -13.14
N GLU A 210 17.34 2.81 -13.46
CA GLU A 210 17.50 2.00 -14.68
C GLU A 210 16.52 0.82 -14.70
N GLN A 211 16.33 0.12 -13.57
CA GLN A 211 15.37 -0.99 -13.49
C GLN A 211 13.93 -0.52 -13.61
N MET A 212 13.57 0.61 -13.00
CA MET A 212 12.23 1.19 -13.10
C MET A 212 11.90 1.57 -14.54
N VAL A 213 12.81 2.25 -15.24
CA VAL A 213 12.63 2.61 -16.66
C VAL A 213 12.53 1.35 -17.52
N SER A 214 13.37 0.34 -17.26
CA SER A 214 13.31 -0.95 -17.99
C SER A 214 11.94 -1.63 -17.83
N VAL A 215 11.35 -1.64 -16.64
CA VAL A 215 10.02 -2.22 -16.43
C VAL A 215 8.94 -1.43 -17.19
N VAL A 216 8.93 -0.10 -17.08
CA VAL A 216 7.95 0.73 -17.79
C VAL A 216 8.05 0.53 -19.30
N ASN A 217 9.26 0.46 -19.86
CA ASN A 217 9.46 0.26 -21.30
C ASN A 217 9.00 -1.12 -21.76
N LYS A 218 9.30 -2.18 -21.00
CA LYS A 218 8.87 -3.56 -21.32
C LYS A 218 7.36 -3.74 -21.25
N ASN A 219 6.72 -3.02 -20.33
CA ASN A 219 5.32 -3.17 -19.99
C ASN A 219 4.49 -1.94 -20.38
N SER A 220 4.92 -1.17 -21.37
CA SER A 220 4.37 0.14 -21.72
C SER A 220 2.86 0.14 -21.95
N THR A 221 2.31 -0.96 -22.48
CA THR A 221 0.86 -1.15 -22.69
C THR A 221 0.04 -1.17 -21.40
N TYR A 222 0.65 -1.53 -20.27
CA TYR A 222 0.04 -1.55 -18.95
C TYR A 222 0.17 -0.22 -18.21
N PHE A 223 0.88 0.75 -18.77
CA PHE A 223 0.98 2.10 -18.23
C PHE A 223 0.17 3.07 -19.09
N VAL A 224 -0.38 4.09 -18.46
CA VAL A 224 -1.13 5.12 -19.17
C VAL A 224 -0.19 6.11 -19.86
N GLU A 225 -0.39 6.30 -21.16
CA GLU A 225 0.47 7.15 -22.01
C GLU A 225 0.32 8.66 -21.75
N TRP A 226 -0.87 9.10 -21.31
CA TRP A 226 -1.16 10.52 -21.11
C TRP A 226 -0.67 11.10 -19.78
N ILE A 227 -0.20 10.25 -18.85
CA ILE A 227 0.53 10.69 -17.65
C ILE A 227 2.02 10.39 -17.88
N PRO A 228 2.84 11.38 -18.29
CA PRO A 228 4.28 11.15 -18.44
C PRO A 228 4.93 10.91 -17.07
N ASN A 229 5.93 10.03 -17.02
CA ASN A 229 6.72 9.74 -15.82
C ASN A 229 5.87 9.39 -14.59
N ASN A 230 4.87 8.53 -14.81
CA ASN A 230 3.88 8.11 -13.82
C ASN A 230 4.40 7.17 -12.72
N VAL A 231 5.64 6.71 -12.82
CA VAL A 231 6.28 5.87 -11.81
C VAL A 231 7.30 6.68 -11.02
N LYS A 232 7.19 6.67 -9.69
CA LYS A 232 8.13 7.31 -8.77
C LYS A 232 8.83 6.26 -7.93
N ALA A 233 10.14 6.39 -7.77
CA ALA A 233 10.90 5.63 -6.80
C ALA A 233 11.17 6.49 -5.56
N SER A 234 11.44 5.85 -4.42
CA SER A 234 11.99 6.46 -3.21
C SER A 234 12.94 5.46 -2.56
N ILE A 235 13.99 5.95 -1.93
CA ILE A 235 15.09 5.11 -1.41
C ILE A 235 15.41 5.53 0.01
N CYS A 236 15.33 4.56 0.92
CA CYS A 236 15.73 4.69 2.31
C CYS A 236 16.88 3.75 2.63
N ASP A 237 17.95 4.26 3.24
CA ASP A 237 19.14 3.47 3.56
C ASP A 237 18.89 2.43 4.68
N ILE A 238 17.82 2.59 5.46
CA ILE A 238 17.51 1.76 6.62
C ILE A 238 16.60 0.58 6.21
N PRO A 239 17.13 -0.65 6.17
CA PRO A 239 16.35 -1.83 5.79
C PRO A 239 15.33 -2.21 6.88
N PRO A 240 14.30 -3.02 6.55
CA PRO A 240 13.40 -3.59 7.54
C PRO A 240 14.10 -4.68 8.38
N GLN A 241 13.54 -4.97 9.55
CA GLN A 241 14.08 -5.98 10.46
C GLN A 241 14.11 -7.37 9.80
N GLY A 242 15.23 -8.06 9.89
CA GLY A 242 15.40 -9.42 9.36
C GLY A 242 15.65 -9.49 7.85
N MET A 243 15.74 -8.36 7.13
CA MET A 243 16.02 -8.33 5.70
C MET A 243 17.14 -7.33 5.38
N ARG A 244 17.91 -7.59 4.32
CA ARG A 244 18.95 -6.66 3.85
C ARG A 244 18.39 -5.58 2.92
N MET A 245 17.38 -5.95 2.12
CA MET A 245 16.70 -5.05 1.20
C MET A 245 15.22 -5.43 1.11
N ALA A 246 14.38 -4.43 0.89
CA ALA A 246 12.96 -4.61 0.62
C ALA A 246 12.45 -3.52 -0.32
N ALA A 247 11.33 -3.78 -0.97
CA ALA A 247 10.62 -2.84 -1.80
C ALA A 247 9.13 -2.91 -1.46
N THR A 248 8.51 -1.75 -1.32
CA THR A 248 7.06 -1.62 -1.15
C THR A 248 6.50 -0.90 -2.36
N PHE A 249 5.45 -1.46 -2.93
CA PHE A 249 4.78 -0.94 -4.10
C PHE A 249 3.45 -0.35 -3.71
N VAL A 250 3.08 0.75 -4.35
CA VAL A 250 1.78 1.39 -4.22
C VAL A 250 1.37 1.78 -5.64
N GLY A 251 0.43 1.03 -6.21
CA GLY A 251 -0.08 1.26 -7.56
C GLY A 251 -1.48 1.86 -7.52
N ASN A 252 -1.73 2.87 -8.34
CA ASN A 252 -3.07 3.32 -8.70
C ASN A 252 -3.41 2.72 -10.07
N SER A 253 -4.24 1.68 -10.08
CA SER A 253 -4.60 0.90 -11.26
C SER A 253 -6.10 0.98 -11.51
N THR A 254 -6.50 0.83 -12.78
CA THR A 254 -7.92 0.73 -13.17
C THR A 254 -8.51 -0.67 -13.01
N SER A 255 -7.67 -1.66 -12.68
CA SER A 255 -8.04 -3.08 -12.51
C SER A 255 -8.87 -3.33 -11.27
#